data_AF-A0A832CSS9-F1
#
_entry.id   AF-A0A832CSS9-F1
#
_cell.length_a   1.000
_cell.length_b   1.000
_cell.length_c   1.000
_cell.angle_alpha   90.00
_cell.angle_beta   90.00
_cell.angle_gamma   90.00
#
_symmetry.space_group_name_H-M   'P 1'
#
loop_
_entity.id
_entity.type
_entity.pdbx_description
1 polymer ?
#
loop_
_entity_poly.entity_id
_entity_poly.type
_entity_poly.pdbx_seq_one_letter_code
_entity_poly.pdbx_strand_id
1 'polypeptide(L)'
;MLTARRLEEVIVVVPKRKYDAVIARLATEGIFHVEEPTRDISGSISSKFKSLYIQASERVSRVHSYFSILRVEPSLEPGLNIEVSDWVEAFNRSYELYRELDKFFEVRVSRLSEMESKIQELNRIKSLLEAIKGIDVDIRVAIEGLRLQLALGVGPASLESDVEHLAKTYGVIASIEKLSKDTLLIGIAGRQDVMRVVVTTLLRKGFTLIIPPRELPGKPSEAYKTVTLEIENLLREAERIRESLLSRIGELRRFYTYMYAFREIFKIITSTLETNTMTILRGYIDINDKRRLERILGEETNGSYLLISLKALRGEARIPTKVSLPRIIQPFHNIVRLYGEPSPEEIVPTLFLAITFPLSFALMFPDLGHGLLLILFAYIYLRKRSPDWSYIFTILGFAAMLTGIMAGEFFGPIPAELIHLPAIWSTLGLSTPPLALP
;
A
#
# COMPACT_ATOMS: atom_id res chain seq x y z
N MET A 1 31.12 -10.61 3.89
CA MET A 1 30.43 -9.93 2.77
C MET A 1 29.56 -10.91 1.99
N LEU A 2 30.06 -12.10 1.67
CA LEU A 2 29.29 -13.18 1.05
C LEU A 2 28.45 -14.01 2.03
N THR A 3 28.76 -13.96 3.33
CA THR A 3 27.98 -14.62 4.38
C THR A 3 27.17 -13.60 5.16
N ALA A 4 25.98 -14.01 5.61
CA ALA A 4 25.21 -13.23 6.57
C ALA A 4 26.05 -12.99 7.85
N ARG A 5 25.85 -11.83 8.49
CA ARG A 5 26.56 -11.54 9.74
C ARG A 5 26.02 -12.46 10.82
N ARG A 6 26.95 -13.09 11.55
CA ARG A 6 26.61 -13.89 12.72
C ARG A 6 26.10 -12.97 13.81
N LEU A 7 24.84 -13.17 14.17
CA LEU A 7 24.28 -12.62 15.40
C LEU A 7 24.66 -13.56 16.55
N GLU A 8 24.98 -12.95 17.69
CA GLU A 8 25.22 -13.66 18.93
C GLU A 8 24.02 -13.46 19.84
N GLU A 9 23.56 -14.54 20.46
CA GLU A 9 22.54 -14.45 21.49
C GLU A 9 23.17 -13.92 22.78
N VAL A 10 22.54 -12.92 23.36
CA VAL A 10 23.02 -12.29 24.59
C VAL A 10 21.88 -12.17 25.60
N ILE A 11 22.21 -12.49 26.84
CA ILE A 11 21.36 -12.21 28.00
C ILE A 11 21.99 -11.03 28.74
N VAL A 12 21.20 -9.97 28.89
CA VAL A 12 21.58 -8.75 29.61
C VAL A 12 20.79 -8.71 30.91
N VAL A 13 21.48 -8.72 32.05
CA VAL A 13 20.88 -8.56 33.37
C VAL A 13 21.25 -7.20 33.93
N VAL A 14 20.25 -6.42 34.30
CA VAL A 14 20.42 -5.07 34.86
C VAL A 14 19.58 -4.88 36.12
N PRO A 15 20.00 -4.01 37.07
CA PRO A 15 19.20 -3.64 38.22
C PRO A 15 17.88 -2.99 37.79
N LYS A 16 16.77 -3.37 38.43
CA LYS A 16 15.43 -2.87 38.09
C LYS A 16 15.33 -1.34 38.06
N ARG A 17 16.04 -0.64 38.96
CA ARG A 17 16.06 0.84 39.04
C ARG A 17 16.72 1.54 37.85
N LYS A 18 17.56 0.84 37.08
CA LYS A 18 18.31 1.39 35.95
C LYS A 18 17.82 0.87 34.60
N TYR A 19 16.84 -0.04 34.63
CA TYR A 19 16.31 -0.72 33.46
C TYR A 19 15.70 0.24 32.43
N ASP A 20 14.91 1.22 32.88
CA ASP A 20 14.22 2.14 31.97
C ASP A 20 15.19 2.99 31.14
N ALA A 21 16.27 3.49 31.76
CA ALA A 21 17.32 4.24 31.09
C ALA A 21 18.08 3.37 30.07
N VAL A 22 18.37 2.11 30.44
CA VAL A 22 19.03 1.15 29.55
C VAL A 22 18.17 0.87 28.33
N ILE A 23 16.86 0.63 28.47
CA ILE A 23 15.98 0.40 27.31
C ILE A 23 15.90 1.63 26.42
N ALA A 24 15.75 2.83 27.00
CA ALA A 24 15.68 4.06 26.22
C ALA A 24 16.92 4.20 25.32
N ARG A 25 18.10 3.90 25.88
CA ARG A 25 19.37 3.94 25.14
C ARG A 25 19.49 2.83 24.11
N LEU A 26 19.10 1.60 24.44
CA LEU A 26 19.11 0.46 23.51
C LEU A 26 18.14 0.66 22.33
N ALA A 27 16.95 1.21 22.59
CA ALA A 27 15.96 1.52 21.58
C ALA A 27 16.43 2.65 20.65
N THR A 28 17.11 3.66 21.20
CA THR A 28 17.69 4.76 20.40
C THR A 28 18.81 4.28 19.49
N GLU A 29 19.65 3.38 19.98
CA GLU A 29 20.83 2.89 19.23
C GLU A 29 20.52 1.78 18.23
N GLY A 30 19.39 1.08 18.39
CA GLY A 30 18.92 0.05 17.44
C GLY A 30 19.85 -1.15 17.27
N ILE A 31 20.76 -1.38 18.23
CA ILE A 31 21.79 -2.44 18.17
C ILE A 31 21.32 -3.79 18.72
N PHE A 32 20.18 -3.83 19.42
CA PHE A 32 19.72 -4.98 20.19
C PHE A 32 18.35 -5.45 19.70
N HIS A 33 18.26 -6.68 19.21
CA HIS A 33 16.99 -7.28 18.80
C HIS A 33 16.44 -8.15 19.92
N VAL A 34 15.35 -7.70 20.55
CA VAL A 34 14.75 -8.40 21.70
C VAL A 34 13.90 -9.58 21.24
N GLU A 35 14.08 -10.72 21.89
CA GLU A 35 13.23 -11.90 21.70
C GLU A 35 12.29 -12.10 22.88
N GLU A 36 11.14 -12.71 22.61
CA GLU A 36 10.29 -13.25 23.67
C GLU A 36 10.98 -14.44 24.36
N PRO A 37 10.86 -14.56 25.69
CA PRO A 37 11.45 -15.67 26.42
C PRO A 37 10.82 -17.00 25.98
N THR A 38 11.65 -17.99 25.66
CA THR A 38 11.24 -19.33 25.16
C THR A 38 10.55 -20.21 26.21
N ARG A 39 10.57 -19.81 27.48
CA ARG A 39 9.88 -20.48 28.58
C ARG A 39 9.15 -19.44 29.41
N ASP A 40 7.93 -19.80 29.84
CA ASP A 40 7.22 -19.15 30.93
C ASP A 40 8.04 -19.34 32.22
N ILE A 41 9.10 -18.55 32.39
CA ILE A 41 9.76 -18.44 33.67
C ILE A 41 8.75 -17.73 34.56
N SER A 42 8.32 -18.40 35.63
CA SER A 42 7.38 -17.88 36.62
C SER A 42 7.96 -16.62 37.27
N GLY A 43 7.68 -15.49 36.65
CA GLY A 43 8.04 -14.13 37.03
C GLY A 43 7.03 -13.26 36.32
N SER A 44 6.41 -12.35 37.06
CA SER A 44 5.25 -11.60 36.56
C SER A 44 5.63 -10.83 35.29
N ILE A 45 5.18 -11.33 34.13
CA ILE A 45 4.96 -10.46 32.98
C ILE A 45 4.00 -9.40 33.49
N SER A 46 4.48 -8.18 33.66
CA SER A 46 3.67 -7.09 34.19
C SER A 46 2.49 -6.87 33.23
N SER A 47 1.31 -7.33 33.64
CA SER A 47 0.05 -7.18 32.90
C SER A 47 -0.19 -5.73 32.47
N LYS A 48 0.34 -4.78 33.27
CA LYS A 48 0.36 -3.34 33.01
C LYS A 48 1.00 -3.01 31.65
N PHE A 49 2.22 -3.47 31.37
CA PHE A 49 2.91 -3.16 30.11
C PHE A 49 2.30 -3.87 28.90
N LYS A 50 1.70 -5.06 29.10
CA LYS A 50 0.93 -5.73 28.04
C LYS A 50 -0.27 -4.89 27.60
N SER A 51 -0.99 -4.29 28.55
CA SER A 51 -2.10 -3.39 28.24
C SER A 51 -1.65 -2.10 27.54
N LEU A 52 -0.49 -1.55 27.93
CA LEU A 52 0.08 -0.34 27.30
C LEU A 52 0.59 -0.61 25.89
N TYR A 53 1.21 -1.78 25.66
CA TYR A 53 1.58 -2.24 24.32
C TYR A 53 0.38 -2.31 23.39
N ILE A 54 -0.73 -2.90 23.85
CA ILE A 54 -1.98 -2.99 23.07
C ILE A 54 -2.50 -1.59 22.75
N GLN A 55 -2.57 -0.70 23.74
CA GLN A 55 -3.03 0.68 23.54
C GLN A 55 -2.15 1.46 22.56
N ALA A 56 -0.82 1.35 22.67
CA ALA A 56 0.11 1.98 21.74
C ALA A 56 -0.04 1.40 20.33
N SER A 57 -0.21 0.08 20.20
CA SER A 57 -0.42 -0.60 18.92
C SER A 57 -1.71 -0.16 18.23
N GLU A 58 -2.82 -0.06 18.99
CA GLU A 58 -4.10 0.43 18.48
C GLU A 58 -3.97 1.88 17.97
N ARG A 59 -3.30 2.75 18.73
CA ARG A 59 -3.06 4.14 18.33
C ARG A 59 -2.20 4.24 17.08
N VAL A 60 -1.13 3.45 16.98
CA VAL A 60 -0.29 3.40 15.77
C VAL A 60 -1.13 2.95 14.56
N SER A 61 -1.96 1.93 14.71
CA SER A 61 -2.85 1.44 13.64
C SER A 61 -3.87 2.50 13.21
N ARG A 62 -4.46 3.22 14.18
CA ARG A 62 -5.38 4.32 13.93
C ARG A 62 -4.72 5.47 13.18
N VAL A 63 -3.55 5.92 13.62
CA VAL A 63 -2.82 6.98 12.91
C VAL A 63 -2.39 6.51 11.51
N HIS A 64 -2.05 5.23 11.36
CA HIS A 64 -1.76 4.64 10.06
C HIS A 64 -2.98 4.66 9.12
N SER A 65 -4.20 4.48 9.62
CA SER A 65 -5.41 4.60 8.80
C SER A 65 -5.67 6.04 8.34
N TYR A 66 -5.27 7.05 9.12
CA TYR A 66 -5.33 8.44 8.68
C TYR A 66 -4.40 8.69 7.48
N PHE A 67 -3.18 8.15 7.52
CA PHE A 67 -2.23 8.23 6.40
C PHE A 67 -2.75 7.52 5.15
N SER A 68 -3.35 6.34 5.29
CA SER A 68 -3.88 5.58 4.14
C SER A 68 -5.04 6.30 3.46
N ILE A 69 -5.97 6.88 4.23
CA ILE A 69 -7.10 7.66 3.68
C ILE A 69 -6.59 8.92 2.98
N LEU A 70 -5.57 9.58 3.52
CA LEU A 70 -4.94 10.74 2.88
C LEU A 70 -4.04 10.38 1.69
N ARG A 71 -3.80 9.09 1.43
CA ARG A 71 -2.90 8.57 0.40
C ARG A 71 -1.46 9.10 0.54
N VAL A 72 -1.01 9.24 1.78
CA VAL A 72 0.33 9.69 2.14
C VAL A 72 1.06 8.55 2.84
N GLU A 73 2.29 8.26 2.44
CA GLU A 73 3.09 7.24 3.14
C GLU A 73 3.53 7.73 4.53
N PRO A 74 3.36 6.90 5.57
CA PRO A 74 3.86 7.21 6.90
C PRO A 74 5.39 7.22 6.88
N SER A 75 6.00 8.25 7.47
CA SER A 75 7.43 8.26 7.72
C SER A 75 7.71 8.56 9.19
N LEU A 76 8.80 7.99 9.69
CA LEU A 76 9.34 8.32 11.00
C LEU A 76 10.24 9.55 10.86
N GLU A 77 10.08 10.53 11.75
CA GLU A 77 10.98 11.68 11.81
C GLU A 77 12.21 11.36 12.68
N PRO A 78 13.43 11.66 12.20
CA PRO A 78 14.65 11.46 12.99
C PRO A 78 14.76 12.51 14.10
N GLY A 79 15.49 12.19 15.18
CA GLY A 79 15.80 13.15 16.26
C GLY A 79 14.80 13.16 17.42
N LEU A 80 14.07 12.06 17.63
CA LEU A 80 13.19 11.91 18.77
C LEU A 80 14.01 11.74 20.06
N ASN A 81 14.06 12.78 20.89
CA ASN A 81 14.57 12.66 22.25
C ASN A 81 13.39 12.44 23.20
N ILE A 82 13.29 11.24 23.75
CA ILE A 82 12.36 10.94 24.85
C ILE A 82 13.20 10.96 26.13
N GLU A 83 13.02 11.98 26.96
CA GLU A 83 13.52 11.95 28.34
C GLU A 83 12.57 11.09 29.17
N VAL A 84 13.08 10.03 29.80
CA VAL A 84 12.26 9.05 30.49
C VAL A 84 12.71 8.89 31.93
N SER A 85 11.83 9.28 32.84
CA SER A 85 11.87 8.89 34.26
C SER A 85 10.88 7.75 34.55
N ASP A 86 9.69 7.78 33.93
CA ASP A 86 8.66 6.73 33.95
C ASP A 86 8.02 6.62 32.56
N TRP A 87 8.05 5.41 31.97
CA TRP A 87 7.48 5.16 30.65
C TRP A 87 5.97 5.37 30.55
N VAL A 88 5.24 5.09 31.62
CA VAL A 88 3.78 5.23 31.67
C VAL A 88 3.41 6.71 31.67
N GLU A 89 4.10 7.51 32.47
CA GLU A 89 3.92 8.96 32.50
C GLU A 89 4.33 9.59 31.17
N ALA A 90 5.48 9.20 30.62
CA ALA A 90 5.96 9.69 29.33
C ALA A 90 4.97 9.39 28.19
N PHE A 91 4.39 8.18 28.17
CA PHE A 91 3.37 7.79 27.18
C PHE A 91 2.08 8.61 27.33
N ASN A 92 1.57 8.75 28.56
CA ASN A 92 0.34 9.50 28.81
C ASN A 92 0.52 11.00 28.51
N ARG A 93 1.66 11.59 28.89
CA ARG A 93 2.00 12.99 28.59
C ARG A 93 2.12 13.22 27.09
N SER A 94 2.79 12.32 26.38
CA SER A 94 2.93 12.41 24.92
C SER A 94 1.57 12.27 24.23
N TYR A 95 0.69 11.41 24.73
CA TYR A 95 -0.66 11.29 24.20
C TYR A 95 -1.51 12.53 24.45
N GLU A 96 -1.51 13.07 25.67
CA GLU A 96 -2.28 14.28 25.98
C GLU A 96 -1.82 15.49 25.13
N LEU A 97 -0.51 15.60 24.83
CA LEU A 97 0.01 16.62 23.93
C LEU A 97 -0.64 16.57 22.53
N TYR A 98 -0.92 15.36 22.03
CA TYR A 98 -1.48 15.13 20.69
C TYR A 98 -2.96 14.79 20.70
N ARG A 99 -3.65 14.82 21.85
CA ARG A 99 -5.06 14.42 21.95
C ARG A 99 -5.99 15.26 21.08
N GLU A 100 -5.77 16.57 21.04
CA GLU A 100 -6.54 17.48 20.19
C GLU A 100 -6.22 17.30 18.70
N LEU A 101 -4.98 16.91 18.38
CA LEU A 101 -4.60 16.52 17.01
C LEU A 101 -5.33 15.23 16.60
N ASP A 102 -5.29 14.20 17.46
CA ASP A 102 -5.94 12.90 17.22
C ASP A 102 -7.44 13.09 16.94
N LYS A 103 -8.16 13.82 17.80
CA LYS A 103 -9.58 14.16 17.59
C LYS A 103 -9.82 14.95 16.30
N PHE A 104 -8.96 15.92 15.99
CA PHE A 104 -9.08 16.72 14.77
C PHE A 104 -9.00 15.84 13.52
N PHE A 105 -8.07 14.88 13.50
CA PHE A 105 -7.93 13.93 12.40
C PHE A 105 -9.10 12.94 12.39
N GLU A 106 -9.47 12.36 13.52
CA GLU A 106 -10.57 11.40 13.63
C GLU A 106 -11.88 11.92 13.02
N VAL A 107 -12.34 13.10 13.45
CA VAL A 107 -13.61 13.68 12.98
C VAL A 107 -13.58 13.97 11.48
N ARG A 108 -12.47 14.53 10.98
CA ARG A 108 -12.34 14.97 9.58
C ARG A 108 -12.11 13.80 8.64
N VAL A 109 -11.36 12.80 9.05
CA VAL A 109 -11.11 11.58 8.26
C VAL A 109 -12.39 10.76 8.14
N SER A 110 -13.15 10.61 9.23
CA SER A 110 -14.47 9.96 9.18
C SER A 110 -15.42 10.69 8.22
N ARG A 111 -15.53 12.02 8.33
CA ARG A 111 -16.33 12.83 7.40
C ARG A 111 -15.86 12.70 5.96
N LEU A 112 -14.55 12.68 5.71
CA LEU A 112 -13.99 12.49 4.37
C LEU A 112 -14.38 11.13 3.79
N SER A 113 -14.31 10.07 4.59
CA SER A 113 -14.72 8.71 4.18
C SER A 113 -16.22 8.61 3.88
N GLU A 114 -17.07 9.24 4.71
CA GLU A 114 -18.52 9.34 4.47
C GLU A 114 -18.82 10.06 3.15
N MET A 115 -18.12 11.18 2.89
CA MET A 115 -18.28 11.96 1.66
C MET A 115 -17.81 11.17 0.44
N GLU A 116 -16.68 10.45 0.52
CA GLU A 116 -16.21 9.58 -0.57
C GLU A 116 -17.23 8.48 -0.89
N SER A 117 -17.83 7.86 0.13
CA SER A 117 -18.88 6.86 -0.04
C SER A 117 -20.12 7.46 -0.72
N LYS A 118 -20.58 8.63 -0.26
CA LYS A 118 -21.72 9.35 -0.86
C LYS A 118 -21.43 9.77 -2.30
N ILE A 119 -20.22 10.23 -2.60
CA ILE A 119 -19.79 10.57 -3.97
C ILE A 119 -19.83 9.33 -4.87
N GLN A 120 -19.39 8.16 -4.38
CA GLN A 120 -19.49 6.91 -5.16
C GLN A 120 -20.95 6.53 -5.43
N GLU A 121 -21.83 6.64 -4.45
CA GLU A 121 -23.27 6.39 -4.62
C GLU A 121 -23.90 7.35 -5.64
N LEU A 122 -23.67 8.65 -5.49
CA LEU A 122 -24.17 9.66 -6.42
C LEU A 122 -23.61 9.47 -7.83
N ASN A 123 -22.35 9.05 -7.99
CA ASN A 123 -21.79 8.73 -9.30
C ASN A 123 -22.48 7.52 -9.95
N ARG A 124 -22.88 6.50 -9.16
CA ARG A 124 -23.68 5.38 -9.67
C ARG A 124 -25.07 5.83 -10.10
N ILE A 125 -25.70 6.73 -9.34
CA ILE A 125 -27.00 7.31 -9.74
C ILE A 125 -26.83 8.16 -10.99
N LYS A 126 -25.78 8.98 -11.07
CA LYS A 126 -25.45 9.83 -12.21
C LYS A 126 -25.29 9.02 -13.49
N SER A 127 -24.62 7.86 -13.46
CA SER A 127 -24.46 7.02 -14.65
C SER A 127 -25.79 6.42 -15.14
N LEU A 128 -26.71 6.08 -14.23
CA LEU A 128 -28.07 5.66 -14.58
C LEU A 128 -28.88 6.81 -15.19
N LEU A 129 -28.77 8.01 -14.60
CA LEU A 129 -29.46 9.21 -15.09
C LEU A 129 -28.88 9.71 -16.41
N GLU A 130 -27.60 9.45 -16.71
CA GLU A 130 -26.96 9.86 -17.94
C GLU A 130 -27.63 9.24 -19.17
N ALA A 131 -28.11 8.00 -19.05
CA ALA A 131 -28.88 7.33 -20.10
C ALA A 131 -30.20 8.04 -20.43
N ILE A 132 -30.74 8.81 -19.49
CA ILE A 132 -32.05 9.46 -19.60
C ILE A 132 -32.02 10.98 -19.46
N LYS A 133 -30.83 11.58 -19.57
CA LYS A 133 -30.60 13.02 -19.39
C LYS A 133 -31.42 13.90 -20.34
N GLY A 134 -31.80 13.36 -21.51
CA GLY A 134 -32.57 14.07 -22.53
C GLY A 134 -34.07 14.15 -22.25
N ILE A 135 -34.57 13.41 -21.25
CA ILE A 135 -36.00 13.38 -20.92
C ILE A 135 -36.31 14.51 -19.94
N ASP A 136 -37.10 15.48 -20.41
CA ASP A 136 -37.55 16.63 -19.61
C ASP A 136 -38.94 16.45 -18.97
N VAL A 137 -39.52 15.26 -19.13
CA VAL A 137 -40.83 14.89 -18.57
C VAL A 137 -40.63 14.20 -17.22
N ASP A 138 -41.56 14.41 -16.30
CA ASP A 138 -41.58 13.70 -15.02
C ASP A 138 -41.90 12.22 -15.24
N ILE A 139 -40.87 11.38 -15.13
CA ILE A 139 -40.98 9.93 -15.33
C ILE A 139 -41.66 9.28 -14.12
N ARG A 140 -41.61 9.88 -12.92
CA ARG A 140 -42.22 9.30 -11.71
C ARG A 140 -43.73 9.21 -11.85
N VAL A 141 -44.35 10.27 -12.36
CA VAL A 141 -45.79 10.29 -12.65
C VAL A 141 -46.15 9.21 -13.67
N ALA A 142 -45.27 8.95 -14.64
CA ALA A 142 -45.47 7.91 -15.64
C ALA A 142 -45.25 6.48 -15.08
N ILE A 143 -44.33 6.29 -14.14
CA ILE A 143 -44.09 4.99 -13.45
C ILE A 143 -45.24 4.64 -12.49
N GLU A 144 -45.78 5.65 -11.79
CA GLU A 144 -46.84 5.49 -10.78
C GLU A 144 -48.26 5.69 -11.34
N GLY A 145 -48.39 5.84 -12.66
CA GLY A 145 -49.67 6.09 -13.33
C GLY A 145 -50.70 4.97 -13.16
N LEU A 146 -51.94 5.34 -12.85
CA LEU A 146 -53.05 4.40 -12.60
C LEU A 146 -53.63 3.75 -13.88
N ARG A 147 -53.46 4.38 -15.04
CA ARG A 147 -54.03 3.91 -16.33
C ARG A 147 -52.97 3.44 -17.32
N LEU A 148 -51.83 4.12 -17.34
CA LEU A 148 -50.71 3.85 -18.22
C LEU A 148 -49.44 3.93 -17.39
N GLN A 149 -48.71 2.83 -17.33
CA GLN A 149 -47.48 2.69 -16.57
C GLN A 149 -46.29 2.63 -17.54
N LEU A 150 -45.29 3.48 -17.30
CA LEU A 150 -44.02 3.50 -18.00
C LEU A 150 -42.96 2.77 -17.17
N ALA A 151 -42.24 1.85 -17.80
CA ALA A 151 -41.03 1.25 -17.26
C ALA A 151 -39.86 1.65 -18.15
N LEU A 152 -38.82 2.21 -17.56
CA LEU A 152 -37.64 2.64 -18.29
C LEU A 152 -36.40 2.04 -17.65
N GLY A 153 -35.50 1.50 -18.47
CA GLY A 153 -34.34 0.77 -17.96
C GLY A 153 -33.32 0.44 -19.04
N VAL A 154 -32.25 -0.22 -18.62
CA VAL A 154 -31.10 -0.56 -19.46
C VAL A 154 -30.95 -2.07 -19.56
N GLY A 155 -30.56 -2.59 -20.72
CA GLY A 155 -30.33 -4.02 -20.91
C GLY A 155 -29.33 -4.35 -22.03
N PRO A 156 -28.85 -5.60 -22.12
CA PRO A 156 -27.96 -6.05 -23.19
C PRO A 156 -28.61 -5.96 -24.58
N ALA A 157 -27.79 -5.81 -25.62
CA ALA A 157 -28.23 -5.74 -27.02
C ALA A 157 -29.05 -6.96 -27.49
N SER A 158 -28.88 -8.12 -26.85
CA SER A 158 -29.66 -9.33 -27.12
C SER A 158 -31.16 -9.20 -26.80
N LEU A 159 -31.57 -8.19 -26.01
CA LEU A 159 -32.96 -7.95 -25.65
C LEU A 159 -33.77 -7.24 -26.75
N GLU A 160 -33.15 -6.74 -27.82
CA GLU A 160 -33.84 -5.98 -28.89
C GLU A 160 -35.02 -6.77 -29.47
N SER A 161 -34.77 -8.02 -29.88
CA SER A 161 -35.78 -8.91 -30.46
C SER A 161 -36.86 -9.35 -29.45
N ASP A 162 -36.47 -9.54 -28.19
CA ASP A 162 -37.38 -9.93 -27.10
C ASP A 162 -38.36 -8.81 -26.76
N VAL A 163 -37.89 -7.56 -26.71
CA VAL A 163 -38.73 -6.38 -26.45
C VAL A 163 -39.73 -6.17 -27.59
N GLU A 164 -39.29 -6.30 -28.84
CA GLU A 164 -40.20 -6.21 -30.00
C GLU A 164 -41.28 -7.30 -30.00
N HIS A 165 -40.91 -8.53 -29.65
CA HIS A 165 -41.86 -9.64 -29.58
C HIS A 165 -42.88 -9.45 -28.44
N LEU A 166 -42.43 -9.00 -27.28
CA LEU A 166 -43.30 -8.69 -26.14
C LEU A 166 -44.22 -7.51 -26.45
N ALA A 167 -43.72 -6.48 -27.14
CA ALA A 167 -44.51 -5.33 -27.58
C ALA A 167 -45.68 -5.74 -28.48
N LYS A 168 -45.44 -6.61 -29.47
CA LYS A 168 -46.47 -7.11 -30.39
C LYS A 168 -47.46 -8.05 -29.70
N THR A 169 -46.98 -8.97 -28.87
CA THR A 169 -47.82 -9.98 -28.21
C THR A 169 -48.77 -9.38 -27.18
N TYR A 170 -48.29 -8.40 -26.42
CA TYR A 170 -49.04 -7.79 -25.31
C TYR A 170 -49.64 -6.42 -25.65
N GLY A 171 -49.40 -5.89 -26.85
CA GLY A 171 -49.91 -4.59 -27.29
C GLY A 171 -49.36 -3.40 -26.50
N VAL A 172 -48.10 -3.48 -26.07
CA VAL A 172 -47.42 -2.39 -25.33
C VAL A 172 -46.57 -1.55 -26.27
N ILE A 173 -46.43 -0.26 -25.95
CA ILE A 173 -45.57 0.66 -26.70
C ILE A 173 -44.15 0.50 -26.18
N ALA A 174 -43.22 0.10 -27.04
CA ALA A 174 -41.80 0.00 -26.70
C ALA A 174 -40.98 0.98 -27.55
N SER A 175 -39.98 1.60 -26.91
CA SER A 175 -38.96 2.43 -27.54
C SER A 175 -37.60 1.89 -27.14
N ILE A 176 -36.71 1.72 -28.11
CA ILE A 176 -35.37 1.18 -27.94
C ILE A 176 -34.38 2.19 -28.51
N GLU A 177 -33.39 2.59 -27.69
CA GLU A 177 -32.32 3.49 -28.09
C GLU A 177 -30.96 2.84 -27.79
N LYS A 178 -30.02 2.90 -28.75
CA LYS A 178 -28.68 2.30 -28.61
C LYS A 178 -27.75 3.24 -27.85
N LEU A 179 -27.35 2.88 -26.63
CA LEU A 179 -26.37 3.65 -25.84
C LEU A 179 -24.92 3.29 -26.18
N SER A 180 -24.65 2.00 -26.45
CA SER A 180 -23.33 1.49 -26.79
C SER A 180 -23.46 0.24 -27.70
N LYS A 181 -22.34 -0.36 -28.13
CA LYS A 181 -22.38 -1.60 -28.95
C LYS A 181 -23.11 -2.75 -28.25
N ASP A 182 -23.08 -2.78 -26.92
CA ASP A 182 -23.60 -3.90 -26.12
C ASP A 182 -24.78 -3.52 -25.21
N THR A 183 -25.20 -2.25 -25.20
CA THR A 183 -26.18 -1.73 -24.23
C THR A 183 -27.30 -0.91 -24.88
N LEU A 184 -28.54 -1.23 -24.53
CA LEU A 184 -29.77 -0.58 -24.99
C LEU A 184 -30.50 0.12 -23.83
N LEU A 185 -31.00 1.33 -24.09
CA LEU A 185 -32.07 1.94 -23.30
C LEU A 185 -33.41 1.46 -23.83
N ILE A 186 -34.24 0.94 -22.94
CA ILE A 186 -35.54 0.38 -23.27
C ILE A 186 -36.59 1.11 -22.43
N GLY A 187 -37.54 1.76 -23.11
CA GLY A 187 -38.73 2.36 -22.52
C GLY A 187 -39.98 1.60 -22.95
N ILE A 188 -40.80 1.15 -22.01
CA ILE A 188 -42.02 0.37 -22.29
C ILE A 188 -43.20 1.00 -21.56
N ALA A 189 -44.28 1.27 -22.28
CA ALA A 189 -45.50 1.84 -21.74
C ALA A 189 -46.72 0.96 -22.06
N GLY A 190 -47.55 0.71 -21.06
CA GLY A 190 -48.75 -0.12 -21.22
C GLY A 190 -49.70 -0.07 -20.03
N ARG A 191 -50.76 -0.89 -20.07
CA ARG A 191 -51.71 -1.04 -18.96
C ARG A 191 -51.05 -1.78 -17.79
N GLN A 192 -51.42 -1.43 -16.56
CA GLN A 192 -50.75 -1.89 -15.34
C GLN A 192 -50.69 -3.43 -15.17
N ASP A 193 -51.77 -4.13 -15.54
CA ASP A 193 -51.88 -5.59 -15.51
C ASP A 193 -50.90 -6.27 -16.46
N VAL A 194 -50.74 -5.70 -17.66
CA VAL A 194 -49.83 -6.19 -18.69
C VAL A 194 -48.37 -5.86 -18.36
N MET A 195 -48.10 -4.65 -17.88
CA MET A 195 -46.76 -4.18 -17.52
C MET A 195 -46.11 -5.06 -16.45
N ARG A 196 -46.89 -5.56 -15.48
CA ARG A 196 -46.38 -6.48 -14.46
C ARG A 196 -45.78 -7.76 -15.06
N VAL A 197 -46.40 -8.32 -16.10
CA VAL A 197 -45.93 -9.54 -16.79
C VAL A 197 -44.72 -9.23 -17.67
N VAL A 198 -44.79 -8.14 -18.46
CA VAL A 198 -43.75 -7.74 -19.40
C VAL A 198 -42.45 -7.38 -18.66
N VAL A 199 -42.53 -6.52 -17.63
CA VAL A 199 -41.36 -6.11 -16.84
C VAL A 199 -40.74 -7.30 -16.11
N THR A 200 -41.53 -8.18 -15.50
CA THR A 200 -41.01 -9.37 -14.80
C THR A 200 -40.26 -10.31 -15.76
N THR A 201 -40.76 -10.45 -16.99
CA THR A 201 -40.11 -11.27 -18.02
C THR A 201 -38.78 -10.65 -18.47
N LEU A 202 -38.74 -9.34 -18.65
CA LEU A 202 -37.53 -8.61 -19.04
C LEU A 202 -36.48 -8.61 -17.93
N LEU A 203 -36.88 -8.42 -16.66
CA LEU A 203 -35.97 -8.48 -15.52
C LEU A 203 -35.22 -9.83 -15.45
N ARG A 204 -35.91 -10.95 -15.75
CA ARG A 204 -35.29 -12.30 -15.82
C ARG A 204 -34.27 -12.45 -16.94
N LYS A 205 -34.40 -11.65 -18.00
CA LYS A 205 -33.52 -11.67 -19.17
C LYS A 205 -32.42 -10.60 -19.11
N GLY A 206 -32.24 -9.94 -17.97
CA GLY A 206 -31.15 -8.98 -17.75
C GLY A 206 -31.51 -7.51 -17.97
N PHE A 207 -32.79 -7.17 -18.08
CA PHE A 207 -33.23 -5.77 -18.02
C PHE A 207 -33.07 -5.22 -16.60
N THR A 208 -32.55 -4.00 -16.47
CA THR A 208 -32.42 -3.27 -15.20
C THR A 208 -33.30 -2.04 -15.23
N LEU A 209 -34.35 -2.02 -14.40
CA LEU A 209 -35.26 -0.88 -14.29
C LEU A 209 -34.57 0.30 -13.60
N ILE A 210 -34.65 1.49 -14.22
CA ILE A 210 -34.20 2.75 -13.62
C ILE A 210 -35.40 3.42 -12.95
N ILE A 211 -35.34 3.52 -11.63
CA ILE A 211 -36.28 4.31 -10.84
C ILE A 211 -35.48 5.42 -10.16
N PRO A 212 -35.75 6.71 -10.46
CA PRO A 212 -35.12 7.81 -9.74
C PRO A 212 -35.46 7.73 -8.24
N PRO A 213 -34.47 7.74 -7.32
CA PRO A 213 -34.70 7.81 -5.88
C PRO A 213 -35.70 8.90 -5.48
N ARG A 214 -36.49 8.66 -4.43
CA ARG A 214 -37.57 9.57 -4.02
C ARG A 214 -37.07 10.96 -3.62
N GLU A 215 -35.84 11.06 -3.13
CA GLU A 215 -35.21 12.34 -2.75
C GLU A 215 -34.89 13.24 -3.94
N LEU A 216 -34.84 12.70 -5.17
CA LEU A 216 -34.50 13.47 -6.38
C LEU A 216 -35.76 13.97 -7.10
N PRO A 217 -35.65 15.05 -7.92
CA PRO A 217 -36.72 15.50 -8.81
C PRO A 217 -37.23 14.36 -9.71
N GLY A 218 -38.53 14.38 -10.02
CA GLY A 218 -39.16 13.38 -10.90
C GLY A 218 -38.73 13.51 -12.38
N LYS A 219 -38.26 14.70 -12.79
CA LYS A 219 -37.66 14.94 -14.10
C LYS A 219 -36.19 14.52 -14.12
N PRO A 220 -35.78 13.59 -15.00
CA PRO A 220 -34.39 13.13 -15.08
C PRO A 220 -33.39 14.23 -15.45
N SER A 221 -33.78 15.18 -16.31
CA SER A 221 -32.97 16.34 -16.69
C SER A 221 -32.56 17.18 -15.46
N GLU A 222 -33.53 17.49 -14.58
CA GLU A 222 -33.33 18.23 -13.34
C GLU A 222 -32.62 17.38 -12.27
N ALA A 223 -32.95 16.09 -12.17
CA ALA A 223 -32.28 15.16 -11.26
C ALA A 223 -30.79 14.98 -11.60
N TYR A 224 -30.44 14.87 -12.89
CA TYR A 224 -29.06 14.77 -13.34
C TYR A 224 -28.26 16.03 -13.00
N LYS A 225 -28.85 17.22 -13.22
CA LYS A 225 -28.22 18.50 -12.85
C LYS A 225 -28.03 18.60 -11.34
N THR A 226 -29.04 18.24 -10.56
CA THR A 226 -28.99 18.26 -9.09
C THR A 226 -27.89 17.36 -8.54
N VAL A 227 -27.85 16.11 -8.99
CA VAL A 227 -26.82 15.14 -8.59
C VAL A 227 -25.43 15.61 -9.01
N THR A 228 -25.28 16.18 -10.20
CA THR A 228 -23.99 16.69 -10.67
C THR A 228 -23.50 17.86 -9.80
N LEU A 229 -24.38 18.81 -9.49
CA LEU A 229 -24.05 19.93 -8.60
C LEU A 229 -23.73 19.46 -7.17
N GLU A 230 -24.45 18.46 -6.65
CA GLU A 230 -24.18 17.88 -5.34
C GLU A 230 -22.82 17.19 -5.30
N ILE A 231 -22.47 16.41 -6.31
CA ILE A 231 -21.14 15.79 -6.45
C ILE A 231 -20.04 16.87 -6.48
N GLU A 232 -20.22 17.95 -7.25
CA GLU A 232 -19.25 19.04 -7.32
C GLU A 232 -19.07 19.78 -5.98
N ASN A 233 -20.16 19.95 -5.22
CA ASN A 233 -20.10 20.56 -3.90
C ASN A 233 -19.39 19.65 -2.89
N LEU A 234 -19.71 18.36 -2.88
CA LEU A 234 -19.07 17.37 -2.03
C LEU A 234 -17.57 17.24 -2.35
N LEU A 235 -17.19 17.23 -3.63
CA LEU A 235 -15.78 17.20 -4.04
C LEU A 235 -15.02 18.44 -3.56
N ARG A 236 -15.62 19.64 -3.71
CA ARG A 236 -15.00 20.88 -3.22
C ARG A 236 -14.84 20.90 -1.71
N GLU A 237 -15.82 20.40 -0.98
CA GLU A 237 -15.75 20.31 0.48
C GLU A 237 -14.75 19.24 0.94
N ALA A 238 -14.70 18.09 0.26
CA ALA A 238 -13.74 17.02 0.52
C ALA A 238 -12.30 17.53 0.34
N GLU A 239 -12.04 18.29 -0.72
CA GLU A 239 -10.71 18.86 -0.96
C GLU A 239 -10.32 19.88 0.11
N ARG A 240 -11.25 20.75 0.54
CA ARG A 240 -10.99 21.67 1.67
C ARG A 240 -10.64 20.94 2.97
N ILE A 241 -11.34 19.84 3.26
CA ILE A 241 -11.03 19.00 4.43
C ILE A 241 -9.65 18.37 4.25
N ARG A 242 -9.35 17.83 3.07
CA ARG A 242 -8.06 17.22 2.75
C ARG A 242 -6.90 18.20 2.90
N GLU A 243 -7.03 19.42 2.38
CA GLU A 243 -6.05 20.50 2.56
C GLU A 243 -5.85 20.84 4.04
N SER A 244 -6.92 20.92 4.82
CA SER A 244 -6.82 21.18 6.27
C SER A 244 -6.07 20.08 7.01
N LEU A 245 -6.23 18.81 6.60
CA LEU A 245 -5.50 17.67 7.17
C LEU A 245 -4.03 17.68 6.74
N LEU A 246 -3.77 17.93 5.45
CA LEU A 246 -2.42 17.99 4.90
C LEU A 246 -1.59 19.13 5.52
N SER A 247 -2.22 20.25 5.87
CA SER A 247 -1.54 21.38 6.53
C SER A 247 -0.89 20.99 7.87
N ARG A 248 -1.42 19.96 8.55
CA ARG A 248 -0.94 19.46 9.86
C ARG A 248 -0.25 18.10 9.77
N ILE A 249 0.10 17.65 8.57
CA ILE A 249 0.69 16.31 8.36
C ILE A 249 2.02 16.13 9.09
N GLY A 250 2.81 17.20 9.27
CA GLY A 250 4.06 17.15 10.02
C GLY A 250 3.85 16.91 11.52
N GLU A 251 2.81 17.50 12.11
CA GLU A 251 2.41 17.17 13.48
C GLU A 251 1.97 15.72 13.60
N LEU A 252 1.23 15.20 12.61
CA LEU A 252 0.81 13.80 12.58
C LEU A 252 1.99 12.84 12.46
N ARG A 253 3.00 13.15 11.64
CA ARG A 253 4.25 12.35 11.53
C ARG A 253 4.99 12.30 12.86
N ARG A 254 5.07 13.41 13.59
CA ARG A 254 5.65 13.43 14.94
C ARG A 254 4.85 12.58 15.91
N PHE A 255 3.53 12.73 15.94
CA PHE A 255 2.66 11.90 16.78
C PHE A 255 2.83 10.40 16.48
N TYR A 256 2.83 10.03 15.19
CA TYR A 256 3.08 8.67 14.73
C TYR A 256 4.44 8.16 15.20
N THR A 257 5.49 8.98 15.09
CA THR A 257 6.85 8.61 15.52
C THR A 257 6.91 8.34 17.03
N TYR A 258 6.27 9.18 17.86
CA TYR A 258 6.16 8.92 19.30
C TYR A 258 5.42 7.62 19.59
N MET A 259 4.21 7.45 19.03
CA MET A 259 3.40 6.25 19.30
C MET A 259 4.08 4.97 18.82
N TYR A 260 4.77 5.03 17.68
CA TYR A 260 5.58 3.93 17.16
C TYR A 260 6.74 3.60 18.12
N ALA A 261 7.48 4.61 18.57
CA ALA A 261 8.58 4.43 19.52
C ALA A 261 8.09 3.79 20.83
N PHE A 262 7.00 4.30 21.43
CA PHE A 262 6.42 3.72 22.64
C PHE A 262 5.93 2.28 22.40
N ARG A 263 5.33 1.98 21.25
CA ARG A 263 4.93 0.61 20.90
C ARG A 263 6.12 -0.33 20.87
N GLU A 264 7.22 0.05 20.23
CA GLU A 264 8.44 -0.78 20.18
C GLU A 264 9.08 -0.94 21.57
N ILE A 265 9.13 0.14 22.36
CA ILE A 265 9.63 0.09 23.74
C ILE A 265 8.77 -0.82 24.62
N PHE A 266 7.44 -0.69 24.56
CA PHE A 266 6.54 -1.55 25.33
C PHE A 266 6.62 -3.01 24.88
N LYS A 267 6.83 -3.26 23.58
CA LYS A 267 7.11 -4.61 23.09
C LYS A 267 8.34 -5.20 23.78
N ILE A 268 9.44 -4.45 23.81
CA ILE A 268 10.68 -4.85 24.49
C ILE A 268 10.41 -5.13 25.97
N ILE A 269 9.72 -4.22 26.67
CA ILE A 269 9.41 -4.37 28.09
C ILE A 269 8.55 -5.60 28.35
N THR A 270 7.55 -5.88 27.50
CA THR A 270 6.71 -7.08 27.63
C THR A 270 7.47 -8.38 27.39
N SER A 271 8.53 -8.35 26.58
CA SER A 271 9.40 -9.50 26.31
C SER A 271 10.52 -9.65 27.34
N THR A 272 10.51 -8.85 28.41
CA THR A 272 11.55 -8.88 29.44
C THR A 272 11.10 -9.65 30.68
N LEU A 273 12.03 -10.35 31.32
CA LEU A 273 11.79 -11.05 32.57
C LEU A 273 12.16 -10.17 33.76
N GLU A 274 11.22 -9.96 34.67
CA GLU A 274 11.46 -9.20 35.91
C GLU A 274 11.54 -10.12 37.13
N THR A 275 12.50 -9.82 38.00
CA THR A 275 12.58 -10.33 39.37
C THR A 275 12.43 -9.18 40.37
N ASN A 276 12.47 -9.46 41.68
CA ASN A 276 12.34 -8.42 42.70
C ASN A 276 13.45 -7.35 42.64
N THR A 277 14.64 -7.70 42.16
CA THR A 277 15.83 -6.83 42.19
C THR A 277 16.46 -6.60 40.82
N MET A 278 16.30 -7.56 39.90
CA MET A 278 16.95 -7.56 38.59
C MET A 278 15.95 -7.77 37.46
N THR A 279 16.31 -7.24 36.29
CA THR A 279 15.58 -7.38 35.05
C THR A 279 16.49 -8.06 34.02
N ILE A 280 15.96 -9.06 33.32
CA ILE A 280 16.69 -9.92 32.40
C ILE A 280 16.12 -9.74 31.00
N LEU A 281 16.93 -9.21 30.10
CA LEU A 281 16.67 -9.03 28.68
C LEU A 281 17.36 -10.15 27.90
N ARG A 282 16.64 -10.78 26.97
CA ARG A 282 17.19 -11.75 26.02
C ARG A 282 17.06 -11.21 24.61
N GLY A 283 18.10 -11.35 23.80
CA GLY A 283 18.07 -10.88 22.43
C GLY A 283 19.32 -11.22 21.64
N TYR A 284 19.34 -10.76 20.39
CA TYR A 284 20.43 -10.96 19.46
C TYR A 284 21.15 -9.64 19.17
N ILE A 285 22.48 -9.70 19.08
CA ILE A 285 23.33 -8.58 18.69
C ILE A 285 24.29 -8.97 17.58
N ASP A 286 24.73 -7.99 16.80
CA ASP A 286 25.88 -8.17 15.90
C ASP A 286 27.15 -8.30 16.74
N ILE A 287 27.99 -9.29 16.42
CA ILE A 287 29.24 -9.55 17.16
C ILE A 287 30.16 -8.32 17.19
N ASN A 288 30.07 -7.44 16.17
CA ASN A 288 30.84 -6.21 16.10
C ASN A 288 30.32 -5.12 17.06
N ASP A 289 29.01 -5.16 17.36
CA ASP A 289 28.34 -4.17 18.22
C ASP A 289 28.45 -4.54 19.71
N LYS A 290 29.03 -5.70 20.06
CA LYS A 290 29.21 -6.16 21.45
C LYS A 290 29.95 -5.16 22.34
N ARG A 291 31.07 -4.62 21.87
CA ARG A 291 31.84 -3.59 22.63
C ARG A 291 31.03 -2.32 22.84
N ARG A 292 30.15 -1.99 21.90
CA ARG A 292 29.26 -0.83 21.99
C ARG A 292 28.17 -1.07 23.03
N LEU A 293 27.60 -2.27 23.06
CA LEU A 293 26.64 -2.69 24.08
C LEU A 293 27.26 -2.63 25.49
N GLU A 294 28.46 -3.19 25.68
CA GLU A 294 29.17 -3.15 26.97
C GLU A 294 29.41 -1.71 27.46
N ARG A 295 29.73 -0.79 26.54
CA ARG A 295 29.88 0.63 26.87
C ARG A 295 28.56 1.25 27.32
N ILE A 296 27.48 1.05 26.56
CA ILE A 296 26.14 1.56 26.89
C ILE A 296 25.68 1.05 28.25
N LEU A 297 25.83 -0.26 28.49
CA LEU A 297 25.47 -0.85 29.77
C LEU A 297 26.33 -0.30 30.90
N GLY A 298 27.64 -0.14 30.70
CA GLY A 298 28.55 0.43 31.67
C GLY A 298 28.21 1.86 32.07
N GLU A 299 27.91 2.72 31.10
CA GLU A 299 27.54 4.13 31.30
C GLU A 299 26.20 4.27 32.06
N GLU A 300 25.15 3.57 31.62
CA GLU A 300 23.81 3.72 32.19
C GLU A 300 23.64 3.04 33.56
N THR A 301 24.36 1.94 33.80
CA THR A 301 24.26 1.17 35.04
C THR A 301 25.37 1.46 36.04
N ASN A 302 26.27 2.42 35.76
CA ASN A 302 27.48 2.65 36.56
C ASN A 302 28.29 1.35 36.80
N GLY A 303 28.39 0.50 35.77
CA GLY A 303 29.06 -0.80 35.83
C GLY A 303 28.28 -1.93 36.51
N SER A 304 27.05 -1.70 36.98
CA SER A 304 26.20 -2.73 37.59
C SER A 304 25.39 -3.47 36.53
N TYR A 305 26.04 -4.30 35.71
CA TYR A 305 25.36 -5.16 34.72
C TYR A 305 26.04 -6.52 34.60
N LEU A 306 25.29 -7.51 34.10
CA LEU A 306 25.84 -8.81 33.68
C LEU A 306 25.46 -9.05 32.23
N LEU A 307 26.47 -9.25 31.37
CA LEU A 307 26.29 -9.62 29.97
C LEU A 307 26.74 -11.07 29.78
N ILE A 308 25.81 -11.96 29.46
CA ILE A 308 26.09 -13.36 29.18
C ILE A 308 25.97 -13.57 27.67
N SER A 309 27.09 -13.89 27.02
CA SER A 309 27.14 -14.35 25.64
C SER A 309 26.75 -15.82 25.58
N LEU A 310 25.58 -16.11 25.02
CA LEU A 310 25.25 -17.46 24.59
C LEU A 310 25.79 -17.59 23.16
N LYS A 311 26.96 -18.21 23.03
CA LYS A 311 27.49 -18.56 21.71
C LYS A 311 26.42 -19.37 20.99
N ALA A 312 25.91 -18.84 19.87
CA ALA A 312 24.92 -19.53 19.06
C ALA A 312 25.40 -20.95 18.75
N LEU A 313 24.64 -21.97 19.19
CA LEU A 313 24.90 -23.34 18.82
C LEU A 313 24.56 -23.50 17.33
N ARG A 314 25.47 -24.12 16.57
CA ARG A 314 25.26 -24.38 15.13
C ARG A 314 23.95 -25.14 14.93
N GLY A 315 23.07 -24.64 14.05
CA GLY A 315 21.84 -25.32 13.64
C GLY A 315 20.54 -24.88 14.33
N GLU A 316 20.55 -23.84 15.16
CA GLU A 316 19.29 -23.29 15.71
C GLU A 316 18.52 -22.47 14.66
N ALA A 317 17.34 -22.96 14.27
CA ALA A 317 16.51 -22.41 13.20
C ALA A 317 15.86 -21.03 13.49
N ARG A 318 16.14 -20.40 14.65
CA ARG A 318 15.48 -19.16 15.09
C ARG A 318 16.37 -17.91 15.10
N ILE A 319 17.64 -18.03 14.74
CA ILE A 319 18.56 -16.88 14.79
C ILE A 319 18.23 -15.91 13.65
N PRO A 320 18.00 -14.61 13.91
CA PRO A 320 17.75 -13.64 12.87
C PRO A 320 18.97 -13.47 11.95
N THR A 321 18.71 -13.19 10.67
CA THR A 321 19.76 -12.98 9.68
C THR A 321 20.00 -11.49 9.46
N LYS A 322 21.22 -11.00 9.72
CA LYS A 322 21.63 -9.64 9.36
C LYS A 322 22.51 -9.66 8.11
N VAL A 323 21.94 -9.24 6.98
CA VAL A 323 22.67 -9.13 5.71
C VAL A 323 23.25 -7.73 5.56
N SER A 324 24.56 -7.63 5.34
CA SER A 324 25.27 -6.36 5.13
C SER A 324 25.92 -6.38 3.76
N LEU A 325 25.35 -5.62 2.83
CA LEU A 325 25.82 -5.50 1.45
C LEU A 325 26.28 -4.07 1.16
N PRO A 326 27.23 -3.86 0.22
CA PRO A 326 27.52 -2.54 -0.31
C PRO A 326 26.27 -1.88 -0.90
N ARG A 327 26.19 -0.54 -0.83
CA ARG A 327 25.04 0.25 -1.34
C ARG A 327 24.69 -0.05 -2.80
N ILE A 328 25.69 -0.41 -3.62
CA ILE A 328 25.53 -0.76 -5.04
C ILE A 328 24.77 -2.08 -5.23
N ILE A 329 24.94 -3.04 -4.32
CA ILE A 329 24.40 -4.40 -4.43
C ILE A 329 23.13 -4.55 -3.59
N GLN A 330 22.95 -3.71 -2.57
CA GLN A 330 21.82 -3.74 -1.63
C GLN A 330 20.45 -3.80 -2.33
N PRO A 331 20.17 -3.05 -3.41
CA PRO A 331 18.87 -3.13 -4.08
C PRO A 331 18.53 -4.54 -4.61
N PHE A 332 19.52 -5.27 -5.14
CA PHE A 332 19.33 -6.65 -5.64
C PHE A 332 18.97 -7.65 -4.52
N HIS A 333 19.21 -7.29 -3.26
CA HIS A 333 18.84 -8.15 -2.14
C HIS A 333 17.33 -8.31 -2.04
N ASN A 334 16.55 -7.28 -2.43
CA ASN A 334 15.09 -7.36 -2.43
C ASN A 334 14.59 -8.50 -3.33
N ILE A 335 15.28 -8.81 -4.43
CA ILE A 335 14.94 -9.95 -5.29
C ILE A 335 15.18 -11.27 -4.56
N VAL A 336 16.31 -11.41 -3.85
CA VAL A 336 16.59 -12.60 -3.03
C VAL A 336 15.52 -12.79 -1.95
N ARG A 337 15.12 -11.71 -1.28
CA ARG A 337 14.08 -11.73 -0.23
C ARG A 337 12.73 -12.22 -0.71
N LEU A 338 12.39 -12.03 -1.99
CA LEU A 338 11.14 -12.57 -2.57
C LEU A 338 11.13 -14.11 -2.58
N TYR A 339 12.30 -14.75 -2.66
CA TYR A 339 12.43 -16.21 -2.57
C TYR A 339 12.54 -16.71 -1.13
N GLY A 340 13.04 -15.86 -0.22
CA GLY A 340 13.17 -16.14 1.19
C GLY A 340 14.36 -15.42 1.81
N GLU A 341 14.35 -15.24 3.14
CA GLU A 341 15.51 -14.69 3.85
C GLU A 341 16.56 -15.81 4.00
N PRO A 342 17.84 -15.58 3.63
CA PRO A 342 18.88 -16.60 3.75
C PRO A 342 19.14 -16.93 5.23
N SER A 343 19.57 -18.16 5.51
CA SER A 343 19.96 -18.53 6.87
C SER A 343 21.26 -17.80 7.29
N PRO A 344 21.52 -17.57 8.59
CA PRO A 344 22.71 -16.87 9.07
C PRO A 344 24.04 -17.51 8.67
N GLU A 345 24.03 -18.82 8.39
CA GLU A 345 25.22 -19.58 7.98
C GLU A 345 25.34 -19.77 6.46
N GLU A 346 24.36 -19.27 5.70
CA GLU A 346 24.34 -19.43 4.24
C GLU A 346 25.13 -18.33 3.53
N ILE A 347 25.61 -18.69 2.33
CA ILE A 347 26.17 -17.73 1.39
C ILE A 347 25.01 -16.95 0.80
N VAL A 348 25.01 -15.63 0.98
CA VAL A 348 24.02 -14.72 0.44
C VAL A 348 24.24 -14.60 -1.07
N PRO A 349 23.31 -15.08 -1.92
CA PRO A 349 23.51 -15.13 -3.37
C PRO A 349 23.39 -13.76 -4.05
N THR A 350 23.13 -12.68 -3.29
CA THR A 350 22.84 -11.35 -3.85
C THR A 350 23.97 -10.80 -4.73
N LEU A 351 25.24 -11.05 -4.40
CA LEU A 351 26.34 -10.60 -5.26
C LEU A 351 26.34 -11.35 -6.60
N PHE A 352 26.13 -12.67 -6.56
CA PHE A 352 26.03 -13.49 -7.77
C PHE A 352 24.85 -13.02 -8.62
N LEU A 353 23.68 -12.84 -7.98
CA LEU A 353 22.47 -12.34 -8.63
C LEU A 353 22.67 -10.95 -9.26
N ALA A 354 23.33 -10.03 -8.57
CA ALA A 354 23.56 -8.67 -9.07
C ALA A 354 24.36 -8.63 -10.37
N ILE A 355 25.14 -9.68 -10.68
CA ILE A 355 25.91 -9.80 -11.92
C ILE A 355 25.16 -10.65 -12.94
N THR A 356 24.70 -11.85 -12.54
CA THR A 356 24.10 -12.80 -13.48
C THR A 356 22.73 -12.36 -13.93
N PHE A 357 21.92 -11.73 -13.07
CA PHE A 357 20.57 -11.32 -13.41
C PHE A 357 20.54 -10.24 -14.51
N PRO A 358 21.28 -9.12 -14.43
CA PRO A 358 21.35 -8.18 -15.54
C PRO A 358 21.92 -8.76 -16.82
N LEU A 359 22.93 -9.63 -16.71
CA LEU A 359 23.55 -10.28 -17.86
C LEU A 359 22.55 -11.19 -18.60
N SER A 360 21.86 -12.07 -17.86
CA SER A 360 20.84 -12.95 -18.43
C SER A 360 19.69 -12.16 -19.03
N PHE A 361 19.23 -11.10 -18.35
CA PHE A 361 18.18 -10.21 -18.87
C PHE A 361 18.58 -9.57 -20.20
N ALA A 362 19.80 -9.02 -20.27
CA ALA A 362 20.31 -8.36 -21.46
C ALA A 362 20.51 -9.30 -22.65
N LEU A 363 20.86 -10.57 -22.41
CA LEU A 363 20.96 -11.59 -23.46
C LEU A 363 19.59 -12.08 -23.94
N MET A 364 18.60 -12.16 -23.05
CA MET A 364 17.24 -12.57 -23.41
C MET A 364 16.47 -11.45 -24.13
N PHE A 365 16.84 -10.19 -23.89
CA PHE A 365 16.14 -9.03 -24.40
C PHE A 365 17.12 -7.95 -24.90
N PRO A 366 17.88 -8.24 -25.97
CA PRO A 366 18.94 -7.35 -26.47
C PRO A 366 18.37 -6.26 -27.38
N ASP A 367 17.75 -5.22 -26.81
CA ASP A 367 17.16 -4.13 -27.58
C ASP A 367 17.53 -2.74 -27.03
N LEU A 368 18.07 -1.88 -27.91
CA LEU A 368 18.48 -0.52 -27.59
C LEU A 368 17.30 0.39 -27.21
N GLY A 369 16.20 0.31 -27.93
CA GLY A 369 15.01 1.15 -27.75
C GLY A 369 14.23 0.78 -26.50
N HIS A 370 14.00 -0.52 -26.30
CA HIS A 370 13.34 -0.97 -25.08
C HIS A 370 14.22 -0.78 -23.84
N GLY A 371 15.54 -0.96 -23.94
CA GLY A 371 16.48 -0.61 -22.87
C GLY A 371 16.37 0.85 -22.45
N LEU A 372 16.26 1.77 -23.42
CA LEU A 372 16.03 3.20 -23.16
C LEU A 372 14.69 3.47 -22.46
N LEU A 373 13.61 2.81 -22.88
CA LEU A 373 12.30 2.93 -22.23
C LEU A 373 12.33 2.45 -20.78
N LEU A 374 13.06 1.38 -20.48
CA LEU A 374 13.22 0.88 -19.11
C LEU A 374 13.94 1.90 -18.22
N ILE A 375 14.99 2.55 -18.72
CA ILE A 375 15.69 3.63 -18.00
C ILE A 375 14.74 4.82 -17.79
N LEU A 376 13.98 5.21 -18.81
CA LEU A 376 13.05 6.33 -18.71
C LEU A 376 11.92 6.05 -17.71
N PHE A 377 11.37 4.83 -17.74
CA PHE A 377 10.37 4.36 -16.79
C PHE A 377 10.92 4.36 -15.37
N ALA A 378 12.14 3.87 -15.17
CA ALA A 378 12.81 3.90 -13.88
C ALA A 378 12.94 5.34 -13.35
N TYR A 379 13.43 6.25 -14.20
CA TYR A 379 13.67 7.64 -13.84
C TYR A 379 12.40 8.44 -13.54
N ILE A 380 11.37 8.31 -14.38
CA ILE A 380 10.13 9.11 -14.27
C ILE A 380 9.19 8.53 -13.20
N TYR A 381 8.99 7.21 -13.19
CA TYR A 381 7.93 6.58 -12.41
C TYR A 381 8.45 5.95 -11.11
N LEU A 382 9.54 5.20 -11.16
CA LEU A 382 10.01 4.43 -10.01
C LEU A 382 10.85 5.25 -9.03
N ARG A 383 11.60 6.26 -9.50
CA ARG A 383 12.53 7.02 -8.66
C ARG A 383 11.93 7.58 -7.37
N LYS A 384 10.66 8.00 -7.40
CA LYS A 384 9.95 8.56 -6.24
C LYS A 384 9.19 7.52 -5.40
N ARG A 385 8.78 6.40 -6.01
CA ARG A 385 7.96 5.38 -5.35
C ARG A 385 8.79 4.25 -4.75
N SER A 386 9.85 3.87 -5.45
CA SER A 386 10.64 2.69 -5.12
C SER A 386 12.07 2.88 -5.64
N PRO A 387 12.94 3.55 -4.85
CA PRO A 387 14.29 3.88 -5.29
C PRO A 387 15.13 2.63 -5.59
N ASP A 388 14.96 1.55 -4.83
CA ASP A 388 15.67 0.28 -5.04
C ASP A 388 15.30 -0.35 -6.39
N TRP A 389 14.00 -0.41 -6.70
CA TRP A 389 13.52 -0.91 -7.98
C TRP A 389 13.94 -0.01 -9.14
N SER A 390 13.89 1.32 -8.97
CA SER A 390 14.41 2.28 -9.95
C SER A 390 15.87 1.99 -10.30
N TYR A 391 16.69 1.69 -9.30
CA TYR A 391 18.11 1.37 -9.50
C TYR A 391 18.30 0.07 -10.30
N ILE A 392 17.58 -1.00 -9.93
CA ILE A 392 17.63 -2.28 -10.65
C ILE A 392 17.24 -2.10 -12.11
N PHE A 393 16.08 -1.47 -12.39
CA PHE A 393 15.59 -1.27 -13.75
C PHE A 393 16.53 -0.42 -14.61
N THR A 394 17.23 0.54 -14.00
CA THR A 394 18.24 1.35 -14.68
C THR A 394 19.43 0.49 -15.11
N ILE A 395 19.93 -0.39 -14.24
CA ILE A 395 21.02 -1.33 -14.59
C ILE A 395 20.56 -2.30 -15.69
N LEU A 396 19.36 -2.85 -15.58
CA LEU A 396 18.79 -3.74 -16.61
C LEU A 396 18.66 -3.03 -17.96
N GLY A 397 18.18 -1.78 -17.95
CA GLY A 397 18.05 -0.97 -19.16
C GLY A 397 19.40 -0.67 -19.81
N PHE A 398 20.43 -0.31 -19.03
CA PHE A 398 21.79 -0.14 -19.56
C PHE A 398 22.37 -1.43 -20.12
N ALA A 399 22.15 -2.57 -19.45
CA ALA A 399 22.65 -3.86 -19.91
C ALA A 399 21.97 -4.27 -21.23
N ALA A 400 20.63 -4.14 -21.33
CA ALA A 400 19.86 -4.39 -22.55
C ALA A 400 20.22 -3.42 -23.68
N MET A 401 20.52 -2.16 -23.35
CA MET A 401 20.98 -1.17 -24.32
C MET A 401 22.33 -1.56 -24.91
N LEU A 402 23.27 -2.01 -24.08
CA LEU A 402 24.59 -2.46 -24.51
C LEU A 402 24.50 -3.69 -25.42
N THR A 403 23.74 -4.72 -25.01
CA THR A 403 23.55 -5.92 -25.83
C THR A 403 22.70 -5.64 -27.07
N GLY A 404 21.76 -4.72 -27.01
CA GLY A 404 20.97 -4.29 -28.17
C GLY A 404 21.78 -3.55 -29.22
N ILE A 405 22.77 -2.75 -28.83
CA ILE A 405 23.75 -2.19 -29.78
C ILE A 405 24.56 -3.32 -30.43
N MET A 406 24.96 -4.33 -29.65
CA MET A 406 25.70 -5.50 -30.14
C MET A 406 24.86 -6.45 -31.02
N ALA A 407 23.55 -6.52 -30.80
CA ALA A 407 22.61 -7.25 -31.65
C ALA A 407 22.19 -6.43 -32.88
N GLY A 408 22.29 -5.10 -32.79
CA GLY A 408 21.83 -4.18 -33.83
C GLY A 408 20.31 -4.02 -33.86
N GLU A 409 19.63 -4.15 -32.72
CA GLU A 409 18.16 -4.04 -32.62
C GLU A 409 17.73 -2.74 -31.92
N PHE A 410 16.71 -2.08 -32.46
CA PHE A 410 16.09 -0.88 -31.89
C PHE A 410 14.58 -0.96 -32.14
N PHE A 411 13.81 -1.34 -31.11
CA PHE A 411 12.40 -1.72 -31.26
C PHE A 411 12.18 -2.82 -32.32
N GLY A 412 13.08 -3.82 -32.34
CA GLY A 412 13.17 -4.85 -33.37
C GLY A 412 14.10 -4.50 -34.55
N PRO A 413 14.10 -5.34 -35.62
CA PRO A 413 15.08 -5.23 -36.71
C PRO A 413 14.78 -4.09 -37.70
N ILE A 414 13.50 -3.82 -37.97
CA ILE A 414 13.06 -2.86 -39.00
C ILE A 414 13.46 -1.40 -38.66
N PRO A 415 13.26 -0.92 -37.42
CA PRO A 415 13.64 0.46 -37.08
C PRO A 415 15.16 0.64 -36.88
N ALA A 416 15.90 -0.45 -36.69
CA ALA A 416 17.36 -0.40 -36.54
C ALA A 416 18.09 -0.11 -37.85
N GLU A 417 17.59 -0.63 -38.98
CA GLU A 417 18.09 -0.30 -40.32
C GLU A 417 17.92 1.20 -40.63
N LEU A 418 16.84 1.81 -40.16
CA LEU A 418 16.51 3.22 -40.37
C LEU A 418 17.46 4.20 -39.64
N ILE A 419 18.07 3.77 -38.53
CA ILE A 419 19.03 4.56 -37.73
C ILE A 419 20.47 4.32 -38.21
N HIS A 420 20.68 3.48 -39.23
CA HIS A 420 22.01 3.08 -39.71
C HIS A 420 22.87 2.42 -38.61
N LEU A 421 22.26 1.80 -37.60
CA LEU A 421 22.98 1.01 -36.59
C LEU A 421 23.89 -0.08 -37.19
N PRO A 422 23.49 -0.81 -38.26
CA PRO A 422 24.38 -1.76 -38.93
C PRO A 422 25.59 -1.09 -39.61
N ALA A 423 25.48 0.18 -40.00
CA ALA A 423 26.59 0.91 -40.63
C ALA A 423 27.75 1.16 -39.66
N ILE A 424 27.45 1.36 -38.36
CA ILE A 424 28.47 1.49 -37.30
C ILE A 424 29.37 0.24 -37.27
N TRP A 425 28.78 -0.95 -37.34
CA TRP A 425 29.54 -2.21 -37.34
C TRP A 425 30.34 -2.40 -38.64
N SER A 426 29.80 -1.95 -39.77
CA SER A 426 30.52 -1.97 -41.05
C SER A 426 31.77 -1.07 -41.05
N THR A 427 31.73 0.09 -40.36
CA THR A 427 32.91 0.97 -40.19
C THR A 427 33.97 0.37 -39.26
N LEU A 428 33.58 -0.55 -38.38
CA LEU A 428 34.46 -1.32 -37.50
C LEU A 428 34.99 -2.62 -38.15
N GLY A 429 34.65 -2.87 -39.42
CA GLY A 429 35.14 -4.02 -40.19
C GLY A 429 34.37 -5.32 -39.96
N LEU A 430 33.19 -5.28 -39.34
CA LEU A 430 32.32 -6.44 -39.14
C LEU A 430 31.17 -6.43 -40.16
N SER A 431 30.94 -7.56 -40.83
CA SER A 431 29.87 -7.72 -41.84
C SER A 431 28.47 -7.82 -41.22
N THR A 432 28.37 -8.26 -39.97
CA THR A 432 27.12 -8.39 -39.21
C THR A 432 27.37 -8.05 -37.72
N PRO A 433 26.33 -7.61 -36.98
CA PRO A 433 26.43 -7.39 -35.54
C PRO A 433 26.84 -8.69 -34.81
N PRO A 434 27.69 -8.63 -33.77
CA PRO A 434 28.21 -9.81 -33.09
C PRO A 434 27.16 -10.67 -32.38
N LEU A 435 25.99 -10.12 -32.04
CA LEU A 435 24.87 -10.84 -31.43
C LEU A 435 23.63 -10.92 -32.34
N ALA A 436 23.78 -10.63 -33.64
CA ALA A 436 22.66 -10.78 -34.57
C ALA A 436 22.20 -12.24 -34.63
N LEU A 437 20.89 -12.45 -34.47
CA LEU A 437 20.28 -13.75 -34.72
C LEU A 437 20.39 -14.06 -36.23
N PRO A 438 20.72 -15.31 -36.60
CA PRO A 438 20.93 -15.72 -38.00
C PRO A 438 19.68 -15.63 -38.87
#